data_AF-A0A377M6Q0-F1
#
_entry.id   AF-A0A377M6Q0-F1
#
_cell.length_a   1.000
_cell.length_b   1.000
_cell.length_c   1.000
_cell.angle_alpha   90.00
_cell.angle_beta   90.00
_cell.angle_gamma   90.00
#
_symmetry.space_group_name_H-M   'P 1'
#
loop_
_entity.id
_entity.type
_entity.pdbx_description
1 polymer ?
#
loop_
_entity_poly.entity_id
_entity_poly.type
_entity_poly.pdbx_seq_one_letter_code
_entity_poly.pdbx_strand_id
1 'polypeptide(L)'
;MIKDQEMVSVEYNGAMYVMKPVPELGINVVAWAALKPLAETWHRQLLFWLPFGMLISLLAALFVLRILRRIQSPRNRLLDAINNREFEVYYQPIVALCSGKIVGAEALTRWPQPDGSSLSSDSFVPLAEQTGLISRLTHLVIEKVFEDMGNWLHLHADQHISVNLAPADLTSGKLRRF
;
A
#
# COMPACT_ATOMS: atom_id res chain seq x y z
N MET A 1 -56.81 -42.03 14.34
CA MET A 1 -55.93 -42.13 15.52
C MET A 1 -54.90 -43.21 15.24
N ILE A 2 -53.71 -42.84 14.74
CA ILE A 2 -52.62 -43.78 14.48
C ILE A 2 -51.85 -43.90 15.80
N LYS A 3 -51.99 -45.06 16.43
CA LYS A 3 -51.36 -45.41 17.71
C LYS A 3 -49.85 -45.51 17.47
N ASP A 4 -49.06 -44.81 18.28
CA ASP A 4 -47.60 -44.93 18.32
C ASP A 4 -47.20 -46.40 18.37
N GLN A 5 -46.69 -46.93 17.26
CA GLN A 5 -45.90 -48.15 17.27
C GLN A 5 -44.53 -47.75 17.80
N GLU A 6 -44.24 -48.11 19.04
CA GLU A 6 -42.99 -47.82 19.75
C GLU A 6 -41.79 -48.12 18.85
N MET A 7 -41.19 -47.06 18.30
CA MET A 7 -39.90 -47.17 17.63
C MET A 7 -38.85 -47.44 18.70
N VAL A 8 -38.31 -48.65 18.71
CA VAL A 8 -37.24 -49.02 19.62
C VAL A 8 -35.92 -48.70 18.94
N SER A 9 -35.26 -47.65 19.41
CA SER A 9 -33.89 -47.32 19.03
C SER A 9 -32.92 -47.94 20.02
N VAL A 10 -31.95 -48.71 19.53
CA VAL A 10 -30.88 -49.29 20.34
C VAL A 10 -29.54 -48.84 19.79
N GLU A 11 -28.69 -48.32 20.65
CA GLU A 11 -27.30 -48.05 20.31
C GLU A 11 -26.45 -49.27 20.66
N TYR A 12 -25.73 -49.81 19.67
CA TYR A 12 -24.86 -50.96 19.88
C TYR A 12 -23.64 -50.88 18.96
N ASN A 13 -22.44 -51.07 19.51
CA ASN A 13 -21.17 -51.02 18.77
C ASN A 13 -20.98 -49.76 17.88
N GLY A 14 -21.44 -48.59 18.34
CA GLY A 14 -21.28 -47.32 17.62
C GLY A 14 -22.15 -47.22 16.36
N ALA A 15 -23.23 -47.99 16.28
CA ALA A 15 -24.28 -47.87 15.28
C ALA A 15 -25.65 -47.75 15.95
N MET A 16 -26.53 -46.94 15.37
CA MET A 16 -27.90 -46.75 15.80
C MET A 16 -28.72 -47.75 15.03
N TYR A 17 -29.42 -48.63 15.74
CA TYR A 17 -30.38 -49.55 15.16
C TYR A 17 -31.77 -49.00 15.45
N VAL A 18 -32.57 -48.79 14.41
CA VAL A 18 -33.98 -48.41 14.52
C VAL A 18 -34.80 -49.60 14.06
N MET A 19 -35.61 -50.14 14.96
CA MET A 19 -36.48 -51.26 14.68
C MET A 19 -37.92 -50.78 14.59
N LYS A 20 -38.58 -51.11 13.48
CA LYS A 20 -40.02 -50.86 13.30
C LYS A 20 -40.73 -52.18 12.99
N PRO A 21 -41.62 -52.66 13.87
CA PRO A 21 -42.42 -53.85 13.58
C PRO A 21 -43.42 -53.54 12.46
N VAL A 22 -43.62 -54.47 11.53
CA VAL A 22 -44.66 -54.39 10.47
C VAL A 22 -45.61 -55.58 10.64
N PRO A 23 -46.65 -55.44 11.48
CA PRO A 23 -47.49 -56.56 11.92
C PRO A 23 -48.23 -57.25 10.77
N GLU A 24 -48.59 -56.51 9.72
CA GLU A 24 -49.30 -57.01 8.53
C GLU A 24 -48.54 -58.10 7.78
N LEU A 25 -47.21 -58.12 7.91
CA LEU A 25 -46.32 -59.06 7.24
C LEU A 25 -45.65 -60.03 8.23
N GLY A 26 -45.87 -59.88 9.54
CA GLY A 26 -45.22 -60.68 10.57
C GLY A 26 -43.70 -60.50 10.65
N ILE A 27 -43.16 -59.40 10.12
CA ILE A 27 -41.72 -59.11 10.04
C ILE A 27 -41.34 -57.86 10.85
N ASN A 28 -40.08 -57.80 11.28
CA ASN A 28 -39.47 -56.62 11.87
C ASN A 28 -38.47 -56.03 10.89
N VAL A 29 -38.63 -54.74 10.56
CA VAL A 29 -37.66 -54.02 9.73
C VAL A 29 -36.64 -53.37 10.65
N VAL A 30 -35.37 -53.70 10.43
CA VAL A 30 -34.23 -53.14 11.16
C VAL A 30 -33.42 -52.29 10.20
N ALA A 31 -33.30 -51.00 10.49
CA ALA A 31 -32.36 -50.10 9.81
C ALA A 31 -31.20 -49.80 10.75
N TRP A 32 -29.98 -49.72 10.21
CA TRP A 32 -28.81 -49.32 10.99
C TRP A 32 -28.05 -48.18 10.32
N ALA A 33 -27.51 -47.27 11.12
CA ALA A 33 -26.61 -46.21 10.67
C ALA A 33 -25.41 -46.15 11.61
N ALA A 34 -24.20 -46.07 11.06
CA ALA A 34 -23.00 -45.89 11.86
C ALA A 34 -23.02 -44.49 12.51
N LEU A 35 -22.93 -44.42 13.85
CA LEU A 35 -22.63 -43.18 14.59
C LEU A 35 -21.14 -42.83 14.57
N LYS A 36 -20.29 -43.64 13.92
CA LYS A 36 -18.85 -43.38 13.81
C LYS A 36 -18.62 -41.92 13.42
N PRO A 37 -17.87 -41.15 14.23
CA PRO A 37 -18.23 -39.78 14.43
C PRO A 37 -17.85 -38.99 13.19
N LEU A 38 -18.82 -38.26 12.64
CA LEU A 38 -18.55 -37.09 11.81
C LEU A 38 -17.50 -36.15 12.51
N ALA A 39 -17.39 -36.24 13.84
CA ALA A 39 -16.45 -35.54 14.71
C ALA A 39 -15.01 -36.10 14.76
N GLU A 40 -14.68 -37.28 14.21
CA GLU A 40 -13.29 -37.80 14.23
C GLU A 40 -12.50 -37.41 12.98
N THR A 41 -13.19 -37.07 11.89
CA THR A 41 -12.54 -36.75 10.60
C THR A 41 -12.24 -35.27 10.41
N TRP A 42 -12.93 -34.37 11.11
CA TRP A 42 -12.72 -32.93 10.92
C TRP A 42 -11.31 -32.48 11.32
N HIS A 43 -10.70 -33.02 12.38
CA HIS A 43 -9.32 -32.66 12.77
C HIS A 43 -8.30 -32.94 11.67
N ARG A 44 -8.42 -34.09 10.98
CA ARG A 44 -7.52 -34.48 9.89
C ARG A 44 -7.76 -33.64 8.63
N GLN A 45 -9.02 -33.33 8.34
CA GLN A 45 -9.36 -32.38 7.27
C GLN A 45 -8.83 -30.98 7.60
N LEU A 46 -8.95 -30.53 8.84
CA LEU A 46 -8.50 -29.22 9.28
C LEU A 46 -6.98 -29.08 9.16
N LEU A 47 -6.22 -30.12 9.56
CA LEU A 47 -4.78 -30.21 9.31
C LEU A 47 -4.40 -30.13 7.83
N PHE A 48 -5.20 -30.74 6.96
CA PHE A 48 -4.97 -30.68 5.51
C PHE A 48 -5.28 -29.30 4.92
N TRP A 49 -6.35 -28.64 5.36
CA TRP A 49 -6.80 -27.35 4.83
C TRP A 49 -6.09 -26.13 5.45
N LEU A 50 -5.54 -26.26 6.67
CA LEU A 50 -4.79 -25.22 7.38
C LEU A 50 -3.68 -24.57 6.53
N PRO A 51 -2.77 -25.32 5.88
CA PRO A 51 -1.70 -24.71 5.08
C PRO A 51 -2.25 -23.95 3.87
N PHE A 52 -3.31 -24.44 3.22
CA PHE A 52 -3.95 -23.73 2.12
C PHE A 52 -4.64 -22.44 2.59
N GLY A 53 -5.32 -22.48 3.73
CA GLY A 53 -5.92 -21.31 4.35
C GLY A 53 -4.89 -20.26 4.74
N MET A 54 -3.77 -20.68 5.36
CA MET A 54 -2.65 -19.80 5.68
C MET A 54 -2.02 -19.20 4.42
N LEU A 55 -1.81 -20.01 3.37
CA LEU A 55 -1.22 -19.54 2.11
C LEU A 55 -2.13 -18.52 1.41
N ILE A 56 -3.43 -18.80 1.29
CA ILE A 56 -4.41 -17.89 0.69
C ILE A 56 -4.50 -16.61 1.53
N SER A 57 -4.51 -16.72 2.86
CA SER A 57 -4.55 -15.56 3.75
C SER A 57 -3.29 -14.69 3.62
N LEU A 58 -2.11 -15.31 3.50
CA LEU A 58 -0.85 -14.61 3.27
C LEU A 58 -0.84 -13.89 1.92
N LEU A 59 -1.29 -14.56 0.86
CA LEU A 59 -1.39 -13.96 -0.48
C LEU A 59 -2.40 -12.80 -0.49
N ALA A 60 -3.56 -12.96 0.14
CA ALA A 60 -4.56 -11.92 0.29
C ALA A 60 -4.02 -10.73 1.10
N ALA A 61 -3.32 -10.98 2.21
CA ALA A 61 -2.70 -9.94 3.01
C ALA A 61 -1.64 -9.16 2.21
N LEU A 62 -0.76 -9.85 1.48
CA LEU A 62 0.24 -9.22 0.61
C LEU A 62 -0.42 -8.39 -0.51
N PHE A 63 -1.50 -8.91 -1.09
CA PHE A 63 -2.27 -8.20 -2.12
C PHE A 63 -2.96 -6.95 -1.57
N VAL A 64 -3.61 -7.04 -0.41
CA VAL A 64 -4.23 -5.89 0.27
C VAL A 64 -3.18 -4.86 0.65
N LEU A 65 -2.05 -5.27 1.22
CA LEU A 65 -0.94 -4.35 1.53
C LEU A 65 -0.39 -3.67 0.27
N ARG A 66 -0.29 -4.39 -0.85
CA ARG A 66 0.12 -3.82 -2.15
C ARG A 66 -0.91 -2.82 -2.67
N ILE A 67 -2.20 -3.09 -2.52
CA ILE A 67 -3.29 -2.19 -2.91
C ILE A 67 -3.30 -0.94 -2.02
N LEU A 68 -3.23 -1.08 -0.69
CA LEU A 68 -3.24 0.06 0.23
C LEU A 68 -2.04 0.98 0.00
N ARG A 69 -0.85 0.42 -0.29
CA ARG A 69 0.33 1.20 -0.71
C ARG A 69 0.11 1.93 -2.05
N ARG A 70 -0.68 1.36 -2.98
CA ARG A 70 -1.01 1.96 -4.28
C ARG A 70 -2.15 2.99 -4.20
N ILE A 71 -3.04 2.86 -3.23
CA ILE A 71 -4.22 3.73 -3.03
C ILE A 71 -3.86 5.03 -2.29
N GLN A 72 -2.65 5.18 -1.74
CA GLN A 72 -2.23 6.48 -1.20
C GLN A 72 -2.45 7.58 -2.25
N SER A 73 -3.32 8.53 -1.93
CA SER A 73 -3.66 9.65 -2.80
C SER A 73 -2.35 10.27 -3.31
N PRO A 74 -2.19 10.49 -4.64
CA PRO A 74 -0.99 11.10 -5.20
C PRO A 74 -0.62 12.40 -4.47
N ARG A 75 -1.63 13.19 -4.07
CA ARG A 75 -1.47 14.37 -3.24
C ARG A 75 -0.83 14.07 -1.89
N ASN A 76 -1.30 13.05 -1.18
CA ASN A 76 -0.78 12.71 0.15
C ASN A 76 0.66 12.19 0.05
N ARG A 77 0.98 11.36 -0.96
CA ARG A 77 2.37 10.93 -1.19
C ARG A 77 3.30 12.11 -1.45
N LEU A 78 2.86 13.06 -2.27
CA LEU A 78 3.62 14.28 -2.53
C LEU A 78 3.78 15.13 -1.26
N LEU A 79 2.71 15.31 -0.49
CA LEU A 79 2.76 16.05 0.77
C LEU A 79 3.70 15.38 1.79
N ASP A 80 3.62 14.06 1.94
CA ASP A 80 4.48 13.29 2.83
C ASP A 80 5.94 13.41 2.41
N ALA A 81 6.25 13.27 1.11
CA ALA A 81 7.59 13.45 0.59
C ALA A 81 8.15 14.88 0.82
N ILE A 82 7.31 15.91 0.71
CA ILE A 82 7.69 17.30 1.03
C ILE A 82 8.00 17.41 2.53
N ASN A 83 7.13 16.90 3.39
CA ASN A 83 7.31 16.97 4.85
C ASN A 83 8.54 16.18 5.31
N ASN A 84 8.83 15.05 4.68
CA ASN A 84 9.98 14.19 4.96
C ASN A 84 11.28 14.68 4.27
N ARG A 85 11.23 15.78 3.51
CA ARG A 85 12.36 16.35 2.75
C ARG A 85 13.03 15.34 1.80
N GLU A 86 12.25 14.45 1.19
CA GLU A 86 12.72 13.34 0.32
C GLU A 86 13.27 13.80 -1.04
N PHE A 87 13.08 15.07 -1.41
CA PHE A 87 13.52 15.60 -2.69
C PHE A 87 15.04 15.89 -2.72
N GLU A 88 15.65 15.66 -3.88
CA GLU A 88 17.04 16.02 -4.18
C GLU A 88 17.09 17.18 -5.17
N VAL A 89 18.19 17.93 -5.15
CA VAL A 89 18.44 19.04 -6.08
C VAL A 89 19.68 18.73 -6.91
N TYR A 90 19.52 18.75 -8.23
CA TYR A 90 20.59 18.53 -9.18
C TYR A 90 20.91 19.88 -9.84
N TYR A 91 22.19 20.18 -10.02
CA TYR A 91 22.63 21.49 -10.53
C TYR A 91 23.12 21.36 -11.97
N GLN A 92 22.39 21.95 -12.91
CA GLN A 92 22.76 21.98 -14.32
C GLN A 92 23.57 23.25 -14.64
N PRO A 93 24.85 23.15 -15.06
CA PRO A 93 25.68 24.33 -15.32
C PRO A 93 25.14 25.25 -16.41
N ILE A 94 25.18 26.56 -16.16
CA ILE A 94 24.90 27.63 -17.12
C ILE A 94 26.24 28.21 -17.58
N VAL A 95 26.50 28.19 -18.89
CA VAL A 95 27.78 28.60 -19.48
C VAL A 95 27.59 29.88 -20.29
N ALA A 96 28.43 30.90 -20.02
CA ALA A 96 28.45 32.11 -20.82
C ALA A 96 29.09 31.84 -22.18
N LEU A 97 28.32 32.02 -23.26
CA LEU A 97 28.76 31.70 -24.63
C LEU A 97 30.01 32.48 -25.06
N CYS A 98 30.16 33.73 -24.64
CA CYS A 98 31.28 34.58 -25.04
C CYS A 98 32.62 34.16 -24.40
N SER A 99 32.60 33.57 -23.21
CA SER A 99 33.81 33.26 -22.44
C SER A 99 34.04 31.76 -22.22
N GLY A 100 33.02 30.93 -22.46
CA GLY A 100 33.03 29.50 -22.15
C GLY A 100 33.06 29.19 -20.65
N LYS A 101 32.94 30.21 -19.78
CA LYS A 101 32.97 30.04 -18.32
C LYS A 101 31.59 29.67 -17.80
N ILE A 102 31.57 28.82 -16.76
CA ILE A 102 30.37 28.61 -15.95
C ILE A 102 30.09 29.90 -15.19
N VAL A 103 28.86 30.39 -15.30
CA VAL A 103 28.39 31.61 -14.63
C VAL A 103 27.30 31.33 -13.59
N GLY A 104 26.83 30.09 -13.52
CA GLY A 104 25.84 29.65 -12.56
C GLY A 104 25.36 28.24 -12.83
N ALA A 105 24.28 27.84 -12.16
CA ALA A 105 23.59 26.59 -12.44
C ALA A 105 22.08 26.70 -12.22
N GLU A 106 21.30 25.91 -12.94
CA GLU A 106 19.88 25.72 -12.67
C GLU A 106 19.68 24.58 -11.67
N ALA A 107 18.91 24.86 -10.60
CA ALA A 107 18.50 23.88 -9.62
C ALA A 107 17.29 23.09 -10.11
N LEU A 108 17.51 21.82 -10.43
CA LEU A 108 16.51 20.89 -10.94
C LEU A 108 16.12 19.89 -9.87
N THR A 109 14.86 19.91 -9.45
CA THR A 109 14.35 19.00 -8.43
C THR A 109 14.20 17.59 -8.97
N ARG A 110 14.56 16.61 -8.14
CA ARG A 110 14.43 15.18 -8.40
C ARG A 110 13.72 14.51 -7.22
N TRP A 111 12.84 13.56 -7.51
CA TRP A 111 12.16 12.80 -6.47
C TRP A 111 12.57 11.33 -6.53
N PRO A 112 13.52 10.90 -5.68
CA PRO A 112 13.93 9.51 -5.55
C PRO A 112 12.72 8.60 -5.26
N GLN A 113 12.68 7.46 -5.94
CA GLN A 113 11.65 6.45 -5.76
C GLN A 113 12.21 5.24 -5.01
N PRO A 114 11.36 4.45 -4.32
CA PRO A 114 11.82 3.27 -3.57
C PRO A 114 12.46 2.18 -4.43
N ASP A 115 12.24 2.19 -5.75
CA ASP A 115 12.84 1.26 -6.71
C ASP A 115 14.22 1.71 -7.22
N GLY A 116 14.74 2.84 -6.72
CA GLY A 116 16.01 3.43 -7.12
C GLY A 116 15.93 4.32 -8.36
N SER A 117 14.77 4.44 -9.00
CA SER A 117 14.54 5.45 -10.04
C SER A 117 14.36 6.84 -9.43
N SER A 118 14.39 7.87 -10.27
CA SER A 118 14.13 9.25 -9.83
C SER A 118 13.19 9.93 -10.80
N LEU A 119 12.12 10.53 -10.28
CA LEU A 119 11.17 11.29 -11.08
C LEU A 119 11.71 12.70 -11.33
N SER A 120 11.56 13.18 -12.57
CA SER A 120 11.84 14.57 -12.92
C SER A 120 10.71 15.48 -12.44
N SER A 121 11.04 16.77 -12.27
CA SER A 121 10.09 17.84 -11.97
C SER A 121 8.83 17.78 -12.85
N ASP A 122 8.98 17.50 -14.14
CA ASP A 122 7.87 17.44 -15.10
C ASP A 122 6.80 16.39 -14.73
N SER A 123 7.19 15.36 -13.99
CA SER A 123 6.29 14.28 -13.57
C SER A 123 5.42 14.67 -12.36
N PHE A 124 5.89 15.55 -11.48
CA PHE A 124 5.22 15.84 -10.20
C PHE A 124 4.86 17.31 -9.97
N VAL A 125 5.47 18.25 -10.69
CA VAL A 125 5.12 19.68 -10.61
C VAL A 125 3.66 19.94 -11.00
N PRO A 126 3.10 19.36 -12.08
CA PRO A 126 1.68 19.56 -12.40
C PRO A 126 0.74 19.10 -11.28
N LEU A 127 1.09 18.00 -10.60
CA LEU A 127 0.35 17.52 -9.43
C LEU A 127 0.50 18.48 -8.25
N ALA A 128 1.70 19.01 -8.01
CA ALA A 128 1.95 19.99 -6.96
C ALA A 128 1.14 21.28 -7.17
N GLU A 129 1.00 21.73 -8.42
CA GLU A 129 0.19 22.89 -8.79
C GLU A 129 -1.31 22.62 -8.56
N GLN A 130 -1.83 21.53 -9.11
CA GLN A 130 -3.25 21.16 -8.98
C GLN A 130 -3.69 20.95 -7.52
N THR A 131 -2.75 20.52 -6.66
CA THR A 131 -3.03 20.24 -5.25
C THR A 131 -2.68 21.39 -4.31
N GLY A 132 -2.17 22.51 -4.83
CA GLY A 132 -1.74 23.67 -4.04
C GLY A 132 -0.47 23.43 -3.20
N LEU A 133 0.29 22.39 -3.50
CA LEU A 133 1.53 22.01 -2.80
C LEU A 133 2.78 22.67 -3.40
N ILE A 134 2.70 23.25 -4.60
CA ILE A 134 3.85 23.81 -5.33
C ILE A 134 4.63 24.87 -4.52
N SER A 135 3.95 25.72 -3.75
CA SER A 135 4.60 26.72 -2.90
C SER A 135 5.44 26.07 -1.79
N ARG A 136 4.94 24.99 -1.18
CA ARG A 136 5.68 24.23 -0.15
C ARG A 136 6.89 23.52 -0.74
N LEU A 137 6.73 22.93 -1.93
CA LEU A 137 7.83 22.30 -2.66
C LEU A 137 8.90 23.33 -3.02
N THR A 138 8.50 24.49 -3.53
CA THR A 138 9.41 25.60 -3.89
C THR A 138 10.23 26.05 -2.68
N HIS A 139 9.58 26.24 -1.52
CA HIS A 139 10.28 26.58 -0.28
C HIS A 139 11.30 25.51 0.13
N LEU A 140 10.93 24.23 0.09
CA LEU A 140 11.85 23.13 0.40
C LEU A 140 13.06 23.12 -0.54
N VAL A 141 12.86 23.38 -1.83
CA VAL A 141 13.95 23.45 -2.82
C VAL A 141 14.88 24.63 -2.51
N ILE A 142 14.34 25.80 -2.20
CA ILE A 142 15.13 26.98 -1.80
C ILE A 142 15.98 26.67 -0.56
N GLU A 143 15.37 26.08 0.47
CA GLU A 143 16.09 25.68 1.69
C GLU A 143 17.25 24.71 1.37
N LYS A 144 17.01 23.69 0.53
CA LYS A 144 18.05 22.75 0.10
C LYS A 144 19.16 23.44 -0.70
N VAL A 145 18.83 24.38 -1.58
CA VAL A 145 19.85 25.14 -2.33
C VAL A 145 20.74 25.95 -1.39
N PHE A 146 20.17 26.58 -0.36
CA PHE A 146 20.95 27.28 0.66
C PHE A 146 21.82 26.32 1.49
N GLU A 147 21.28 25.15 1.87
CA GLU A 147 22.05 24.12 2.58
C GLU A 147 23.22 23.58 1.74
N ASP A 148 22.97 23.27 0.47
CA ASP A 148 23.95 22.70 -0.45
C ASP A 148 25.02 23.72 -0.85
N MET A 149 24.59 24.91 -1.28
CA MET A 149 25.43 25.86 -2.03
C MET A 149 25.62 27.21 -1.33
N GLY A 150 24.96 27.48 -0.20
CA GLY A 150 24.97 28.81 0.43
C GLY A 150 26.37 29.33 0.75
N ASN A 151 27.21 28.50 1.37
CA ASN A 151 28.61 28.86 1.67
C ASN A 151 29.44 29.06 0.40
N TRP A 152 29.21 28.25 -0.63
CA TRP A 152 29.95 28.35 -1.88
C TRP A 152 29.58 29.63 -2.62
N LEU A 153 28.29 29.96 -2.72
CA LEU A 153 27.80 31.20 -3.33
C LEU A 153 28.29 32.44 -2.59
N HIS A 154 28.39 32.38 -1.25
CA HIS A 154 28.95 33.47 -0.47
C HIS A 154 30.40 33.81 -0.85
N LEU A 155 31.19 32.79 -1.23
CA LEU A 155 32.58 32.94 -1.65
C LEU A 155 32.74 33.26 -3.15
N HIS A 156 31.72 32.98 -3.97
CA HIS A 156 31.74 33.11 -5.43
C HIS A 156 30.62 34.04 -5.90
N ALA A 157 30.76 35.34 -5.62
CA ALA A 157 29.73 36.35 -5.90
C ALA A 157 29.42 36.55 -7.40
N ASP A 158 30.26 36.04 -8.30
CA ASP A 158 30.05 36.01 -9.75
C ASP A 158 29.18 34.84 -10.23
N GLN A 159 28.85 33.91 -9.32
CA GLN A 159 28.07 32.71 -9.61
C GLN A 159 26.65 32.85 -9.05
N HIS A 160 25.68 32.22 -9.71
CA HIS A 160 24.29 32.22 -9.25
C HIS A 160 23.64 30.84 -9.40
N ILE A 161 22.62 30.58 -8.58
CA ILE A 161 21.73 29.43 -8.75
C ILE A 161 20.35 29.92 -9.14
N SER A 162 19.86 29.43 -10.27
CA SER A 162 18.48 29.67 -10.73
C SER A 162 17.56 28.62 -10.13
N VAL A 163 16.45 29.05 -9.52
CA VAL A 163 15.43 28.17 -8.93
C VAL A 163 14.09 28.44 -9.60
N ASN A 164 13.39 27.38 -10.01
CA ASN A 164 12.04 27.48 -10.57
C ASN A 164 11.02 27.76 -9.46
N LEU A 165 10.23 28.82 -9.63
CA LEU A 165 9.26 29.29 -8.63
C LEU A 165 7.82 29.13 -9.12
N ALA A 166 6.90 28.89 -8.19
CA ALA A 166 5.47 28.95 -8.50
C ALA A 166 5.05 30.40 -8.80
N PRO A 167 4.16 30.65 -9.78
CA PRO A 167 3.65 32.00 -10.05
C PRO A 167 3.02 32.67 -8.82
N ALA A 168 2.34 31.89 -7.97
CA ALA A 168 1.73 32.39 -6.74
C ALA A 168 2.76 32.91 -5.73
N ASP A 169 3.98 32.36 -5.71
CA ASP A 169 5.02 32.75 -4.75
C ASP A 169 5.53 34.17 -5.01
N LEU A 170 5.53 34.62 -6.27
CA LEU A 170 5.90 35.99 -6.67
C LEU A 170 4.99 37.05 -6.02
N THR A 171 3.72 36.73 -5.84
CA THR A 171 2.72 37.67 -5.27
C THR A 171 2.53 37.56 -3.77
N SER A 172 2.89 36.42 -3.16
CA SER A 172 2.49 36.09 -1.78
C SER A 172 3.34 36.75 -0.68
N GLY A 173 4.39 37.48 -1.05
CA GLY A 173 5.34 38.10 -0.10
C GLY A 173 6.19 37.10 0.70
N LYS A 174 5.96 35.79 0.56
CA LYS A 174 6.67 34.72 1.29
C LYS A 174 8.14 34.60 0.90
N LEU A 175 8.50 35.02 -0.31
CA LEU A 175 9.90 35.05 -0.78
C LEU A 175 10.78 36.05 -0.02
N ARG A 176 10.20 37.06 0.67
CA ARG A 176 10.98 38.04 1.45
C ARG A 176 11.66 37.47 2.70
N ARG A 177 11.37 36.21 3.05
CA ARG A 177 11.85 35.57 4.28
C ARG A 177 13.20 34.86 4.11
N PHE A 178 13.70 34.79 2.88
CA PHE A 178 14.99 34.21 2.52
C PHE A 178 16.00 35.31 2.18
#